data_AF-A0A7C4XFH9-F1
#
_entry.id   AF-A0A7C4XFH9-F1
#
_cell.length_a   1.000
_cell.length_b   1.000
_cell.length_c   1.000
_cell.angle_alpha   90.00
_cell.angle_beta   90.00
_cell.angle_gamma   90.00
#
_symmetry.space_group_name_H-M   'P 1'
#
loop_
_entity.id
_entity.type
_entity.pdbx_description
1 polymer ?
#
loop_
_entity_poly.entity_id
_entity_poly.type
_entity_poly.pdbx_seq_one_letter_code
_entity_poly.pdbx_strand_id
1 'polypeptide(L)'
;MRKAGKDCKLFEDILMGEKMSSTDFKLFVFDMDGVLTGDSSSWNYVHKRFQVDNRELRQKFEMGKISYEEFLRGDVKLWIDKRGKVSRSEIISILNEIPLRMGLADTINLLRSRGKRVAIVSGGISWLADRIESLARFDCVQSNHLLTDNSGFLIPDGKVEVDFQHKDRNVRELQEKFAVDKEKTVCIGDSFDDRSMFKEAGYSIAFSPRHADLTKFSDAEILTGNLMDIVRLVDKL
;
A
#
# COMPACT_ATOMS: atom_id res chain seq x y z
N MET A 1 -54.06 -23.02 28.70
CA MET A 1 -53.56 -22.10 27.65
C MET A 1 -52.06 -21.94 27.82
N ARG A 2 -51.33 -21.96 26.69
CA ARG A 2 -49.92 -22.37 26.56
C ARG A 2 -48.90 -21.30 26.98
N LYS A 3 -47.74 -21.80 27.44
CA LYS A 3 -46.48 -21.10 27.68
C LYS A 3 -46.00 -20.34 26.44
N ALA A 4 -45.68 -19.07 26.59
CA ALA A 4 -44.82 -18.31 25.69
C ALA A 4 -43.91 -17.46 26.58
N GLY A 5 -42.59 -17.69 26.56
CA GLY A 5 -41.69 -16.93 27.42
C GLY A 5 -40.26 -17.44 27.54
N LYS A 6 -39.72 -18.20 26.57
CA LYS A 6 -38.30 -18.62 26.60
C LYS A 6 -37.53 -18.51 25.29
N ASP A 7 -38.14 -18.13 24.17
CA ASP A 7 -37.46 -18.20 22.86
C ASP A 7 -36.91 -16.86 22.35
N CYS A 8 -37.11 -15.74 23.05
CA CYS A 8 -36.65 -14.43 22.56
C CYS A 8 -35.18 -14.11 22.89
N LYS A 9 -34.57 -14.81 23.86
CA LYS A 9 -33.17 -14.58 24.25
C LYS A 9 -32.15 -15.44 23.49
N LEU A 10 -32.57 -16.53 22.85
CA LEU A 10 -31.63 -17.37 22.09
C LEU A 10 -31.39 -16.89 20.65
N PHE A 11 -32.24 -16.00 20.13
CA PHE A 11 -32.15 -15.52 18.75
C PHE A 11 -31.38 -14.20 18.60
N GLU A 12 -31.22 -13.40 19.65
CA GLU A 12 -30.41 -12.18 19.62
C GLU A 12 -28.91 -12.46 19.77
N ASP A 13 -28.53 -13.57 20.40
CA ASP A 13 -27.12 -13.96 20.58
C ASP A 13 -26.48 -14.61 19.32
N ILE A 14 -27.28 -14.94 18.29
CA ILE A 14 -26.81 -15.64 17.08
C ILE A 14 -26.47 -14.68 15.92
N LEU A 15 -26.75 -13.38 16.05
CA LEU A 15 -26.49 -12.37 15.00
C LEU A 15 -25.54 -11.24 15.40
N MET A 16 -24.86 -11.36 16.54
CA MET A 16 -23.71 -10.52 16.86
C MET A 16 -22.46 -11.26 16.44
N GLY A 17 -22.02 -11.07 15.18
CA GLY A 17 -20.70 -11.52 14.75
C GLY A 17 -19.68 -11.12 15.80
N GLU A 18 -18.88 -12.09 16.29
CA GLU A 18 -17.87 -11.84 17.31
C GLU A 18 -17.08 -10.59 16.92
N LYS A 19 -17.16 -9.56 17.75
CA LYS A 19 -16.46 -8.31 17.51
C LYS A 19 -14.96 -8.64 17.57
N MET A 20 -14.32 -8.60 16.40
CA MET A 20 -12.94 -9.00 16.23
C MET A 20 -12.04 -8.19 17.16
N SER A 21 -11.27 -8.87 18.01
CA SER A 21 -10.37 -8.21 18.95
C SER A 21 -9.11 -7.74 18.22
N SER A 22 -8.53 -6.63 18.68
CA SER A 22 -7.17 -6.17 18.30
C SER A 22 -6.09 -7.27 18.28
N THR A 23 -6.27 -8.32 19.10
CA THR A 23 -5.36 -9.46 19.19
C THR A 23 -5.47 -10.43 18.00
N ASP A 24 -6.58 -10.41 17.27
CA ASP A 24 -6.91 -11.36 16.19
C ASP A 24 -6.22 -11.03 14.88
N PHE A 25 -6.00 -9.74 14.58
CA PHE A 25 -5.24 -9.34 13.39
C PHE A 25 -3.84 -9.94 13.40
N LYS A 26 -3.39 -10.53 12.30
CA LYS A 26 -2.05 -11.16 12.18
C LYS A 26 -1.20 -10.56 11.06
N LEU A 27 -1.81 -9.96 10.03
CA LEU A 27 -1.11 -9.36 8.89
C LEU A 27 -1.53 -7.91 8.72
N PHE A 28 -0.54 -7.02 8.57
CA PHE A 28 -0.73 -5.62 8.23
C PHE A 28 -0.06 -5.34 6.88
N VAL A 29 -0.86 -4.94 5.90
CA VAL A 29 -0.39 -4.58 4.55
C VAL A 29 -0.51 -3.08 4.38
N PHE A 30 0.63 -2.45 4.09
CA PHE A 30 0.72 -1.02 3.90
C PHE A 30 0.91 -0.70 2.42
N ASP A 31 0.19 0.29 1.90
CA ASP A 31 0.72 1.03 0.76
C ASP A 31 1.99 1.79 1.17
N MET A 32 2.82 2.14 0.20
CA MET A 32 4.06 2.89 0.42
C MET A 32 3.89 4.39 0.20
N ASP A 33 3.53 4.76 -1.04
CA ASP A 33 3.33 6.16 -1.42
C ASP A 33 2.09 6.69 -0.69
N GLY A 34 2.16 7.91 -0.16
CA GLY A 34 1.06 8.53 0.60
C GLY A 34 0.84 8.00 2.02
N VAL A 35 1.16 6.74 2.29
CA VAL A 35 1.03 6.12 3.63
C VAL A 35 2.35 6.15 4.40
N LEU A 36 3.34 5.35 3.99
CA LEU A 36 4.67 5.28 4.63
C LEU A 36 5.54 6.50 4.29
N THR A 37 5.15 7.25 3.26
CA THR A 37 5.82 8.47 2.85
C THR A 37 4.88 9.66 2.87
N GLY A 38 5.43 10.87 2.84
CA GLY A 38 4.67 12.12 2.83
C GLY A 38 4.26 12.59 1.43
N ASP A 39 4.74 11.94 0.35
CA ASP A 39 4.29 12.23 -1.02
C ASP A 39 3.42 11.09 -1.54
N SER A 40 2.40 11.46 -2.31
CA SER A 40 1.39 10.55 -2.86
C SER A 40 1.86 9.62 -3.99
N SER A 41 3.04 9.85 -4.57
CA SER A 41 3.54 9.00 -5.67
C SER A 41 5.02 9.23 -5.94
N SER A 42 5.82 8.18 -5.74
CA SER A 42 7.24 8.14 -6.08
C SER A 42 7.49 8.41 -7.57
N TRP A 43 6.69 7.83 -8.46
CA TRP A 43 6.74 8.09 -9.91
C TRP A 43 6.49 9.57 -10.25
N ASN A 44 5.41 10.15 -9.74
CA ASN A 44 5.11 11.56 -10.00
C ASN A 44 6.12 12.51 -9.36
N TYR A 45 6.76 12.12 -8.27
CA TYR A 45 7.86 12.88 -7.68
C TYR A 45 9.02 13.01 -8.65
N VAL A 46 9.44 11.89 -9.28
CA VAL A 46 10.45 11.88 -10.34
C VAL A 46 9.96 12.66 -11.57
N HIS A 47 8.70 12.49 -12.00
CA HIS A 47 8.12 13.24 -13.12
C HIS A 47 8.24 14.74 -12.95
N LYS A 48 7.93 15.27 -11.75
CA LYS A 48 8.05 16.69 -11.44
C LYS A 48 9.50 17.19 -11.51
N ARG A 49 10.46 16.41 -11.00
CA ARG A 49 11.90 16.78 -11.05
C ARG A 49 12.43 16.80 -12.48
N PHE A 50 12.01 15.85 -13.31
CA PHE A 50 12.39 15.81 -14.72
C PHE A 50 11.53 16.68 -15.62
N GLN A 51 10.45 17.27 -15.10
CA GLN A 51 9.51 18.10 -15.84
C GLN A 51 8.93 17.35 -17.04
N VAL A 52 8.46 16.13 -16.80
CA VAL A 52 7.74 15.30 -17.76
C VAL A 52 6.30 15.11 -17.31
N ASP A 53 5.44 14.78 -18.27
CA ASP A 53 4.01 14.59 -18.07
C ASP A 53 3.60 13.23 -18.65
N ASN A 54 3.04 12.37 -17.81
CA ASN A 54 2.62 11.02 -18.19
C ASN A 54 1.09 10.87 -18.29
N ARG A 55 0.31 11.96 -18.27
CA ARG A 55 -1.16 11.90 -18.29
C ARG A 55 -1.73 11.08 -19.45
N GLU A 56 -1.14 11.20 -20.64
CA GLU A 56 -1.60 10.43 -21.82
C GLU A 56 -1.32 8.93 -21.66
N LEU A 57 -0.15 8.56 -21.13
CA LEU A 57 0.19 7.17 -20.83
C LEU A 57 -0.76 6.59 -19.77
N ARG A 58 -1.01 7.34 -18.70
CA ARG A 58 -1.91 6.91 -17.63
C ARG A 58 -3.33 6.72 -18.16
N GLN A 59 -3.83 7.64 -19.00
CA GLN A 59 -5.14 7.48 -19.63
C GLN A 59 -5.21 6.24 -20.52
N LYS A 60 -4.18 5.98 -21.33
CA LYS A 60 -4.13 4.76 -22.17
C LYS A 60 -4.17 3.50 -21.31
N PHE A 61 -3.42 3.47 -20.21
CA PHE A 61 -3.41 2.36 -19.26
C PHE A 61 -4.79 2.17 -18.59
N GLU A 62 -5.38 3.24 -18.06
CA GLU A 62 -6.70 3.18 -17.40
C GLU A 62 -7.82 2.77 -18.36
N MET A 63 -7.68 3.04 -19.66
CA MET A 63 -8.59 2.58 -20.71
C MET A 63 -8.32 1.14 -21.17
N GLY A 64 -7.32 0.45 -20.61
CA GLY A 64 -6.91 -0.89 -21.02
C GLY A 64 -6.26 -0.96 -22.40
N LYS A 65 -5.79 0.17 -22.96
CA LYS A 65 -5.15 0.23 -24.28
C LYS A 65 -3.68 -0.22 -24.26
N ILE A 66 -3.06 -0.15 -23.09
CA ILE A 66 -1.70 -0.63 -22.84
C ILE A 66 -1.69 -1.41 -21.53
N SER A 67 -0.82 -2.40 -21.43
CA SER A 67 -0.51 -3.14 -20.21
C SER A 67 0.17 -2.27 -19.15
N TYR A 68 0.23 -2.75 -17.91
CA TYR A 68 0.97 -2.05 -16.85
C TYR A 68 2.47 -2.03 -17.15
N GLU A 69 3.01 -3.08 -17.75
CA GLU A 69 4.40 -3.17 -18.21
C GLU A 69 4.71 -2.10 -19.25
N GLU A 70 3.82 -1.89 -20.22
CA GLU A 70 3.95 -0.81 -21.21
C GLU A 70 3.82 0.58 -20.57
N PHE A 71 2.94 0.74 -19.58
CA PHE A 71 2.80 1.99 -18.83
C PHE A 71 4.09 2.35 -18.09
N LEU A 72 4.65 1.41 -17.31
CA LEU A 72 5.92 1.58 -16.60
C LEU A 72 7.07 1.89 -17.56
N ARG A 73 7.20 1.11 -18.65
CA ARG A 73 8.20 1.36 -19.71
C ARG A 73 8.07 2.76 -20.29
N GLY A 74 6.84 3.21 -20.51
CA GLY A 74 6.53 4.56 -20.99
C GLY A 74 7.03 5.64 -20.04
N ASP A 75 6.80 5.51 -18.74
CA ASP A 75 7.27 6.46 -17.73
C ASP A 75 8.81 6.55 -17.72
N VAL A 76 9.51 5.41 -17.72
CA VAL A 76 10.98 5.39 -17.77
C VAL A 76 11.50 5.99 -19.08
N LYS A 77 10.84 5.69 -20.20
CA LYS A 77 11.18 6.28 -21.51
C LYS A 77 11.02 7.80 -21.51
N LEU A 78 9.97 8.35 -20.89
CA LEU A 78 9.81 9.81 -20.77
C LEU A 78 11.00 10.44 -20.06
N TRP A 79 11.54 9.80 -19.01
CA TRP A 79 12.71 10.30 -18.29
C TRP A 79 13.96 10.31 -19.17
N ILE A 80 14.21 9.21 -19.87
CA ILE A 80 15.36 9.04 -20.78
C ILE A 80 15.25 10.04 -21.95
N ASP A 81 14.09 10.16 -22.59
CA ASP A 81 13.89 11.08 -23.72
C ASP A 81 14.09 12.55 -23.30
N LYS A 82 13.74 12.90 -22.05
CA LYS A 82 13.92 14.25 -21.50
C LYS A 82 15.34 14.56 -21.05
N ARG A 83 16.05 13.59 -20.46
CA ARG A 83 17.35 13.79 -19.77
C ARG A 83 18.53 13.20 -20.53
N GLY A 84 18.29 12.42 -21.57
CA GLY A 84 19.30 11.60 -22.25
C GLY A 84 19.64 10.38 -21.41
N LYS A 85 20.70 10.46 -20.60
CA LYS A 85 21.11 9.36 -19.71
C LYS A 85 20.70 9.67 -18.28
N VAL A 86 19.93 8.77 -17.67
CA VAL A 86 19.51 8.86 -16.26
C VAL A 86 20.21 7.77 -15.47
N SER A 87 20.97 8.15 -14.44
CA SER A 87 21.67 7.19 -13.59
C SER A 87 20.77 6.69 -12.45
N ARG A 88 21.02 5.47 -11.96
CA ARG A 88 20.39 4.96 -10.73
C ARG A 88 20.55 5.92 -9.55
N SER A 89 21.74 6.50 -9.39
CA SER A 89 22.02 7.47 -8.32
C SER A 89 21.20 8.74 -8.42
N GLU A 90 20.89 9.23 -9.64
CA GLU A 90 20.05 10.41 -9.83
C GLU A 90 18.62 10.16 -9.34
N ILE A 91 18.02 9.02 -9.71
CA ILE A 91 16.69 8.64 -9.23
C ILE A 91 16.69 8.44 -7.70
N ILE A 92 17.67 7.71 -7.16
CA ILE A 92 17.78 7.51 -5.71
C ILE A 92 17.91 8.85 -4.98
N SER A 93 18.69 9.79 -5.52
CA SER A 93 18.81 11.14 -4.94
C SER A 93 17.46 11.85 -4.90
N ILE A 94 16.66 11.77 -5.96
CA ILE A 94 15.32 12.36 -6.03
C ILE A 94 14.39 11.68 -5.02
N LEU A 95 14.40 10.34 -4.93
CA LEU A 95 13.58 9.59 -3.98
C LEU A 95 13.97 9.86 -2.52
N ASN A 96 15.23 10.18 -2.25
CA ASN A 96 15.73 10.52 -0.92
C ASN A 96 15.17 11.87 -0.39
N GLU A 97 14.70 12.75 -1.28
CA GLU A 97 14.04 14.00 -0.91
C GLU A 97 12.62 13.77 -0.35
N ILE A 98 11.99 12.63 -0.66
CA ILE A 98 10.64 12.32 -0.19
C ILE A 98 10.69 12.15 1.33
N PRO A 99 9.89 12.91 2.11
CA PRO A 99 9.85 12.75 3.56
C PRO A 99 9.18 11.41 3.91
N LEU A 100 9.76 10.70 4.87
CA LEU A 100 9.13 9.50 5.43
C LEU A 100 8.12 9.88 6.51
N ARG A 101 7.07 9.07 6.66
CA ARG A 101 5.99 9.36 7.59
C ARG A 101 6.43 9.22 9.05
N MET A 102 5.93 10.12 9.89
CA MET A 102 6.22 10.10 11.32
C MET A 102 5.78 8.77 11.96
N GLY A 103 6.62 8.22 12.83
CA GLY A 103 6.33 6.99 13.56
C GLY A 103 6.54 5.71 12.75
N LEU A 104 7.13 5.76 11.55
CA LEU A 104 7.35 4.57 10.70
C LEU A 104 8.08 3.45 11.44
N ALA A 105 9.29 3.70 11.92
CA ALA A 105 10.07 2.66 12.59
C ALA A 105 9.38 2.14 13.86
N ASP A 106 8.84 3.05 14.68
CA ASP A 106 8.15 2.69 15.93
C ASP A 106 6.93 1.82 15.68
N THR A 107 6.10 2.17 14.68
CA THR A 107 4.87 1.45 14.33
C THR A 107 5.20 0.05 13.85
N ILE A 108 6.13 -0.07 12.89
CA ILE A 108 6.51 -1.35 12.30
C ILE A 108 7.17 -2.25 13.34
N ASN A 109 8.09 -1.73 14.15
CA ASN A 109 8.75 -2.50 15.20
C ASN A 109 7.76 -2.95 16.29
N LEU A 110 6.81 -2.10 16.68
CA LEU A 110 5.81 -2.44 17.68
C LEU A 110 4.87 -3.55 17.18
N LEU A 111 4.35 -3.45 15.96
CA LEU A 111 3.51 -4.50 15.36
C LEU A 111 4.27 -5.83 15.32
N ARG A 112 5.53 -5.82 14.87
CA ARG A 112 6.37 -7.03 14.85
C ARG A 112 6.63 -7.60 16.23
N SER A 113 6.91 -6.76 17.23
CA SER A 113 7.13 -7.19 18.62
C SER A 113 5.90 -7.87 19.22
N ARG A 114 4.70 -7.55 18.70
CA ARG A 114 3.42 -8.17 19.05
C ARG A 114 3.09 -9.39 18.18
N GLY A 115 4.09 -9.95 17.48
CA GLY A 115 3.96 -11.14 16.66
C GLY A 115 3.15 -10.95 15.37
N LYS A 116 2.94 -9.70 14.93
CA LYS A 116 2.21 -9.39 13.69
C LYS A 116 3.17 -9.42 12.51
N ARG A 117 2.69 -9.90 11.35
CA ARG A 117 3.36 -9.76 10.06
C ARG A 117 3.08 -8.39 9.49
N VAL A 118 4.10 -7.79 8.88
CA VAL A 118 4.00 -6.47 8.25
C VAL A 118 4.57 -6.54 6.83
N ALA A 119 3.83 -6.03 5.86
CA ALA A 119 4.21 -6.10 4.45
C ALA A 119 3.90 -4.79 3.71
N ILE A 120 4.63 -4.53 2.62
CA ILE A 120 4.36 -3.43 1.69
C ILE A 120 3.80 -4.01 0.39
N VAL A 121 2.70 -3.42 -0.11
CA VAL A 121 2.18 -3.63 -1.46
C VAL A 121 2.01 -2.28 -2.12
N SER A 122 2.89 -1.94 -3.07
CA SER A 122 2.86 -0.64 -3.71
C SER A 122 3.18 -0.66 -5.20
N GLY A 123 2.42 0.13 -5.98
CA GLY A 123 2.77 0.42 -7.37
C GLY A 123 3.99 1.35 -7.53
N GLY A 124 4.56 1.84 -6.42
CA GLY A 124 5.69 2.75 -6.39
C GLY A 124 7.04 2.11 -6.77
N ILE A 125 8.09 2.94 -6.74
CA ILE A 125 9.45 2.55 -7.14
C ILE A 125 10.16 1.82 -6.00
N SER A 126 10.61 0.59 -6.25
CA SER A 126 11.33 -0.28 -5.30
C SER A 126 12.51 0.36 -4.59
N TRP A 127 13.29 1.25 -5.24
CA TRP A 127 14.40 1.94 -4.56
C TRP A 127 13.95 2.85 -3.40
N LEU A 128 12.71 3.33 -3.40
CA LEU A 128 12.13 4.01 -2.23
C LEU A 128 11.75 3.01 -1.14
N ALA A 129 11.26 1.83 -1.53
CA ALA A 129 10.97 0.74 -0.61
C ALA A 129 12.26 0.23 0.08
N ASP A 130 13.37 0.10 -0.66
CA ASP A 130 14.70 -0.24 -0.13
C ASP A 130 15.13 0.75 0.97
N ARG A 131 14.91 2.05 0.75
CA ARG A 131 15.18 3.10 1.75
C ARG A 131 14.32 2.92 3.00
N ILE A 132 13.04 2.61 2.83
CA ILE A 132 12.13 2.36 3.96
C ILE A 132 12.58 1.12 4.76
N GLU A 133 12.97 0.05 4.07
CA GLU A 133 13.46 -1.18 4.70
C GLU A 133 14.77 -0.97 5.50
N SER A 134 15.59 0.00 5.11
CA SER A 134 16.80 0.36 5.87
C SER A 134 16.51 0.92 7.27
N LEU A 135 15.28 1.40 7.51
CA LEU A 135 14.85 2.00 8.78
C LEU A 135 13.96 1.07 9.61
N ALA A 136 13.19 0.21 8.95
CA ALA A 136 12.28 -0.72 9.60
C ALA A 136 12.15 -2.00 8.77
N ARG A 137 12.22 -3.14 9.44
CA ARG A 137 12.20 -4.44 8.77
C ARG A 137 10.77 -4.87 8.43
N PHE A 138 10.47 -5.09 7.16
CA PHE A 138 9.22 -5.72 6.73
C PHE A 138 9.41 -7.24 6.56
N ASP A 139 8.33 -8.01 6.65
CA ASP A 139 8.36 -9.46 6.35
C ASP A 139 8.29 -9.74 4.84
N CYS A 140 7.71 -8.80 4.07
CA CYS A 140 7.67 -8.85 2.62
C CYS A 140 7.46 -7.45 2.04
N VAL A 141 8.12 -7.14 0.93
CA VAL A 141 7.94 -5.90 0.17
C VAL A 141 7.70 -6.26 -1.28
N GLN A 142 6.58 -5.82 -1.83
CA GLN A 142 6.22 -5.99 -3.24
C GLN A 142 6.08 -4.58 -3.84
N SER A 143 6.93 -4.27 -4.82
CA SER A 143 6.97 -2.97 -5.50
C SER A 143 7.62 -3.06 -6.88
N ASN A 144 7.53 -2.00 -7.69
CA ASN A 144 7.96 -2.05 -9.08
C ASN A 144 9.44 -1.71 -9.25
N HIS A 145 10.14 -2.46 -10.10
CA HIS A 145 11.59 -2.36 -10.25
C HIS A 145 11.99 -1.64 -11.53
N LEU A 146 12.83 -0.62 -11.37
CA LEU A 146 13.55 0.00 -12.47
C LEU A 146 14.77 -0.85 -12.83
N LEU A 147 15.05 -1.01 -14.13
CA LEU A 147 16.21 -1.75 -14.60
C LEU A 147 17.30 -0.80 -15.10
N THR A 148 18.55 -1.23 -14.94
CA THR A 148 19.72 -0.52 -15.45
C THR A 148 20.58 -1.40 -16.33
N ASP A 149 21.36 -0.76 -17.20
CA ASP A 149 22.48 -1.42 -17.88
C ASP A 149 23.64 -1.69 -16.90
N ASN A 150 24.69 -2.35 -17.41
CA ASN A 150 25.89 -2.68 -16.64
C ASN A 150 26.68 -1.44 -16.17
N SER A 151 26.39 -0.26 -16.72
CA SER A 151 27.01 1.02 -16.33
C SER A 151 26.17 1.80 -15.32
N GLY A 152 25.01 1.27 -14.90
CA GLY A 152 24.14 1.88 -13.90
C GLY A 152 23.18 2.95 -14.44
N PHE A 153 22.98 3.01 -15.76
CA PHE A 153 21.98 3.90 -16.38
C PHE A 153 20.67 3.17 -16.63
N LEU A 154 19.55 3.87 -16.49
CA LEU A 154 18.23 3.30 -16.76
C LEU A 154 18.14 2.80 -18.20
N ILE A 155 17.56 1.61 -18.36
CA ILE A 155 17.04 1.13 -19.65
C ILE A 155 15.53 1.39 -19.67
N PRO A 156 14.89 1.55 -20.85
CA PRO A 156 13.44 1.78 -20.97
C PRO A 156 12.65 0.48 -20.71
N ASP A 157 12.90 -0.15 -19.56
CA ASP A 157 12.30 -1.39 -19.10
C ASP A 157 12.22 -1.44 -17.57
N GLY A 158 11.41 -2.36 -17.07
CA GLY A 158 11.19 -2.57 -15.65
C GLY A 158 10.59 -3.94 -15.36
N LYS A 159 10.55 -4.30 -14.07
CA LYS A 159 9.80 -5.47 -13.61
C LYS A 159 8.60 -4.99 -12.81
N VAL A 160 7.42 -5.33 -13.30
CA VAL A 160 6.15 -5.08 -12.61
C VAL A 160 5.93 -6.20 -11.60
N GLU A 161 5.68 -5.82 -10.36
CA GLU A 161 5.30 -6.73 -9.28
C GLU A 161 3.93 -6.36 -8.70
N VAL A 162 3.57 -5.07 -8.75
CA VAL A 162 2.30 -4.56 -8.27
C VAL A 162 1.68 -3.66 -9.34
N ASP A 163 0.57 -4.11 -9.90
CA ASP A 163 -0.35 -3.24 -10.64
C ASP A 163 -1.22 -2.48 -9.63
N PHE A 164 -1.16 -1.15 -9.65
CA PHE A 164 -1.90 -0.32 -8.69
C PHE A 164 -3.43 -0.52 -8.79
N GLN A 165 -3.96 -1.01 -9.93
CA GLN A 165 -5.39 -1.31 -10.07
C GLN A 165 -5.76 -2.67 -9.44
N HIS A 166 -4.79 -3.54 -9.18
CA HIS A 166 -4.98 -4.93 -8.80
C HIS A 166 -4.13 -5.38 -7.60
N LYS A 167 -3.99 -4.51 -6.59
CA LYS A 167 -3.28 -4.83 -5.34
C LYS A 167 -3.93 -5.99 -4.56
N ASP A 168 -5.19 -6.34 -4.84
CA ASP A 168 -5.88 -7.50 -4.27
C ASP A 168 -5.13 -8.81 -4.50
N ARG A 169 -4.47 -8.96 -5.65
CA ARG A 169 -3.68 -10.16 -5.97
C ARG A 169 -2.50 -10.32 -5.01
N ASN A 170 -1.73 -9.24 -4.82
CA ASN A 170 -0.60 -9.21 -3.90
C ASN A 170 -1.02 -9.45 -2.45
N VAL A 171 -2.16 -8.91 -2.01
CA VAL A 171 -2.68 -9.20 -0.65
C VAL A 171 -2.99 -10.69 -0.47
N ARG A 172 -3.66 -11.32 -1.45
CA ARG A 172 -3.96 -12.77 -1.39
C ARG A 172 -2.68 -13.62 -1.38
N GLU A 173 -1.68 -13.26 -2.18
CA GLU A 173 -0.36 -13.92 -2.16
C GLU A 173 0.30 -13.81 -0.77
N LEU A 174 0.22 -12.66 -0.11
CA LEU A 174 0.77 -12.47 1.24
C LEU A 174 0.00 -13.27 2.30
N GLN A 175 -1.33 -13.33 2.19
CA GLN A 175 -2.19 -14.15 3.05
C GLN A 175 -1.83 -15.63 2.95
N GLU A 176 -1.70 -16.15 1.73
CA GLU A 176 -1.25 -17.52 1.48
C GLU A 176 0.16 -17.76 2.02
N LYS A 177 1.11 -16.88 1.69
CA LYS A 177 2.51 -16.97 2.13
C LYS A 177 2.66 -17.01 3.64
N PHE A 178 1.83 -16.26 4.38
CA PHE A 178 1.90 -16.18 5.83
C PHE A 178 0.88 -17.06 6.55
N ALA A 179 0.06 -17.81 5.81
CA ALA A 179 -1.06 -18.59 6.35
C ALA A 179 -1.97 -17.74 7.27
N VAL A 180 -2.35 -16.56 6.79
CA VAL A 180 -3.23 -15.62 7.50
C VAL A 180 -4.52 -15.43 6.70
N ASP A 181 -5.65 -15.69 7.35
CA ASP A 181 -6.97 -15.49 6.74
C ASP A 181 -7.24 -14.01 6.45
N LYS A 182 -8.11 -13.77 5.48
CA LYS A 182 -8.57 -12.42 5.11
C LYS A 182 -9.07 -11.63 6.30
N GLU A 183 -9.90 -12.24 7.14
CA GLU A 183 -10.51 -11.62 8.32
C GLU A 183 -9.45 -11.11 9.31
N LYS A 184 -8.26 -11.73 9.34
CA LYS A 184 -7.14 -11.35 10.21
C LYS A 184 -6.14 -10.40 9.54
N THR A 185 -6.48 -9.87 8.37
CA THR A 185 -5.65 -8.94 7.60
C THR A 185 -6.14 -7.50 7.77
N VAL A 186 -5.22 -6.58 8.01
CA VAL A 186 -5.43 -5.13 7.99
C VAL A 186 -4.77 -4.54 6.76
N CYS A 187 -5.50 -3.79 5.94
CA CYS A 187 -4.93 -3.03 4.82
C CYS A 187 -4.98 -1.53 5.09
N ILE A 188 -3.88 -0.81 4.79
CA ILE A 188 -3.74 0.62 5.06
C ILE A 188 -3.35 1.34 3.76
N GLY A 189 -4.22 2.23 3.27
CA GLY A 189 -4.06 2.95 2.00
C GLY A 189 -4.54 4.39 2.08
N ASP A 190 -4.22 5.21 1.08
CA ASP A 190 -4.56 6.64 1.04
C ASP A 190 -5.36 7.04 -0.21
N SER A 191 -5.53 6.14 -1.18
CA SER A 191 -6.07 6.46 -2.50
C SER A 191 -7.10 5.45 -3.01
N PHE A 192 -7.73 5.76 -4.14
CA PHE A 192 -8.70 4.85 -4.77
C PHE A 192 -8.09 3.59 -5.39
N ASP A 193 -6.78 3.59 -5.61
CA ASP A 193 -6.03 2.44 -6.12
C ASP A 193 -5.99 1.33 -5.04
N ASP A 194 -6.12 1.72 -3.77
CA ASP A 194 -6.10 0.83 -2.60
C ASP A 194 -7.43 0.10 -2.34
N ARG A 195 -8.51 0.49 -3.02
CA ARG A 195 -9.81 -0.16 -2.85
C ARG A 195 -9.77 -1.65 -3.16
N SER A 196 -8.89 -2.07 -4.07
CA SER A 196 -8.68 -3.48 -4.39
C SER A 196 -8.16 -4.24 -3.16
N MET A 197 -7.14 -3.71 -2.48
CA MET A 197 -6.61 -4.33 -1.25
C MET A 197 -7.55 -4.23 -0.05
N PHE A 198 -8.35 -3.18 0.07
CA PHE A 198 -9.33 -3.05 1.16
C PHE A 198 -10.38 -4.18 1.11
N LYS A 199 -10.80 -4.57 -0.10
CA LYS A 199 -11.74 -5.67 -0.28
C LYS A 199 -11.18 -7.02 0.15
N GLU A 200 -9.87 -7.18 0.25
CA GLU A 200 -9.19 -8.41 0.67
C GLU A 200 -8.78 -8.42 2.14
N ALA A 201 -9.22 -7.43 2.93
CA ALA A 201 -8.93 -7.34 4.35
C ALA A 201 -10.19 -7.56 5.20
N GLY A 202 -9.98 -8.03 6.43
CA GLY A 202 -11.01 -8.02 7.47
C GLY A 202 -11.16 -6.66 8.12
N TYR A 203 -10.15 -5.80 7.99
CA TYR A 203 -10.22 -4.40 8.40
C TYR A 203 -9.37 -3.51 7.49
N SER A 204 -9.89 -2.35 7.14
CA SER A 204 -9.26 -1.43 6.20
C SER A 204 -9.22 -0.01 6.76
N ILE A 205 -8.08 0.65 6.57
CA ILE A 205 -7.82 1.98 7.13
C ILE A 205 -7.46 2.93 5.99
N ALA A 206 -8.29 3.95 5.80
CA ALA A 206 -7.96 5.11 4.99
C ALA A 206 -7.04 6.06 5.80
N PHE A 207 -5.75 6.07 5.49
CA PHE A 207 -4.74 6.85 6.20
C PHE A 207 -4.42 8.14 5.45
N SER A 208 -4.69 9.29 6.07
CA SER A 208 -4.55 10.63 5.47
C SER A 208 -5.06 10.68 4.02
N PRO A 209 -6.31 10.25 3.76
CA PRO A 209 -6.76 9.94 2.42
C PRO A 209 -6.71 11.14 1.49
N ARG A 210 -6.22 10.94 0.27
CA ARG A 210 -6.16 11.97 -0.78
C ARG A 210 -7.53 12.39 -1.28
N HIS A 211 -8.49 11.48 -1.18
CA HIS A 211 -9.87 11.68 -1.59
C HIS A 211 -10.77 11.40 -0.40
N ALA A 212 -11.55 12.39 0.03
CA ALA A 212 -12.49 12.23 1.14
C ALA A 212 -13.46 11.05 0.94
N ASP A 213 -13.80 10.78 -0.33
CA ASP A 213 -14.68 9.68 -0.71
C ASP A 213 -14.06 8.27 -0.56
N LEU A 214 -12.74 8.15 -0.32
CA LEU A 214 -12.11 6.86 -0.04
C LEU A 214 -12.68 6.21 1.23
N THR A 215 -13.06 7.04 2.20
CA THR A 215 -13.63 6.63 3.50
C THR A 215 -14.87 5.75 3.35
N LYS A 216 -15.60 5.88 2.24
CA LYS A 216 -16.76 5.04 1.89
C LYS A 216 -16.38 3.59 1.59
N PHE A 217 -15.10 3.30 1.40
CA PHE A 217 -14.55 1.99 1.05
C PHE A 217 -13.65 1.41 2.15
N SER A 218 -13.54 2.09 3.30
CA SER A 218 -12.70 1.67 4.43
C SER A 218 -13.50 1.56 5.71
N ASP A 219 -13.07 0.70 6.64
CA ASP A 219 -13.72 0.53 7.95
C ASP A 219 -13.42 1.67 8.92
N ALA A 220 -12.27 2.34 8.75
CA ALA A 220 -11.88 3.50 9.53
C ALA A 220 -11.04 4.49 8.75
N GLU A 221 -10.97 5.72 9.27
CA GLU A 221 -10.10 6.78 8.79
C GLU A 221 -9.15 7.26 9.88
N ILE A 222 -7.93 7.60 9.47
CA ILE A 222 -6.95 8.29 10.31
C ILE A 222 -6.51 9.54 9.56
N LEU A 223 -6.90 10.72 10.04
CA LEU A 223 -6.58 12.00 9.39
C LEU A 223 -5.23 12.59 9.82
N THR A 224 -4.59 11.97 10.80
CA THR A 224 -3.28 12.39 11.28
C THR A 224 -2.16 11.87 10.37
N GLY A 225 -1.02 12.55 10.40
CA GLY A 225 0.20 12.11 9.70
C GLY A 225 1.12 11.21 10.54
N ASN A 226 0.62 10.52 11.57
CA ASN A 226 1.44 9.69 12.44
C ASN A 226 1.00 8.21 12.37
N LEU A 227 1.90 7.34 11.92
CA LEU A 227 1.61 5.90 11.74
C LEU A 227 1.27 5.20 13.06
N MET A 228 1.70 5.72 14.20
CA MET A 228 1.37 5.14 15.51
C MET A 228 -0.12 5.17 15.82
N ASP A 229 -0.89 6.04 15.15
CA ASP A 229 -2.33 6.07 15.31
C ASP A 229 -3.02 4.81 14.76
N ILE A 230 -2.36 4.07 13.85
CA ILE A 230 -2.82 2.76 13.37
C ILE A 230 -2.87 1.77 14.52
N VAL A 231 -1.80 1.70 15.32
CA VAL A 231 -1.75 0.79 16.48
C VAL A 231 -2.77 1.21 17.53
N ARG A 232 -2.89 2.52 17.80
CA ARG A 232 -3.87 3.05 18.78
C ARG A 232 -5.31 2.81 18.37
N LEU A 233 -5.59 2.83 17.07
CA LEU A 233 -6.92 2.51 16.53
C LEU A 233 -7.21 1.03 16.71
N VAL A 234 -6.29 0.17 16.25
CA VAL A 234 -6.49 -1.28 16.32
C VAL A 234 -6.59 -1.77 17.76
N ASP A 235 -5.81 -1.23 18.70
CA ASP A 235 -5.88 -1.59 20.13
C ASP A 235 -7.25 -1.31 20.80
N LYS A 236 -8.11 -0.51 20.16
CA LYS A 236 -9.48 -0.20 20.66
C LYS A 236 -10.57 -1.11 20.10
N LEU A 237 -10.23 -1.96 19.13
CA LEU A 237 -11.14 -2.95 18.54
C LEU A 237 -11.24 -4.17 19.46
#